data_AF-A0A9D7R8P7-F1
#
_entry.id   AF-A0A9D7R8P7-F1
#
_cell.length_a   1.000
_cell.length_b   1.000
_cell.length_c   1.000
_cell.angle_alpha   90.00
_cell.angle_beta   90.00
_cell.angle_gamma   90.00
#
_symmetry.space_group_name_H-M   'P 1'
#
loop_
_entity.id
_entity.type
_entity.pdbx_description
1 polymer ?
#
loop_
_entity_poly.entity_id
_entity_poly.type
_entity_poly.pdbx_seq_one_letter_code
_entity_poly.pdbx_strand_id
1 'polypeptide(L)'
;MRRQAGFTVVELLVVIAIIAILASAAVPRFAFARREANESAAIATLRNLVTAQQTLQTMGVVDVDRDGEGEHAFLAEIAGSAPVRGTTTVLEPPSFSRAFGAIQLSRASRSSYLFQVFLPAMDGRGVAEDPNGGKALASAVDPDLAEIFWCAYAWPANREPGNMKVFFANQTGEILAAGNEIARYDGDELRPRYDAAFLDSESMIGLAAVNAVGRDGETWRLAR
;
A
#
# COMPACT_ATOMS: atom_id res chain seq x y z
N MET A 1 -54.62 -24.97 -30.40
CA MET A 1 -53.20 -25.15 -30.80
C MET A 1 -52.56 -23.77 -30.92
N ARG A 2 -51.71 -23.37 -29.97
CA ARG A 2 -50.95 -22.11 -30.07
C ARG A 2 -49.75 -22.34 -30.99
N ARG A 3 -49.65 -21.58 -32.08
CA ARG A 3 -48.48 -21.59 -32.98
C ARG A 3 -47.28 -21.06 -32.19
N GLN A 4 -46.28 -21.90 -31.94
CA GLN A 4 -44.99 -21.45 -31.47
C GLN A 4 -44.27 -20.79 -32.67
N ALA A 5 -44.07 -19.48 -32.61
CA ALA A 5 -43.20 -18.79 -33.54
C ALA A 5 -41.76 -19.21 -33.22
N GLY A 6 -41.08 -19.86 -34.18
CA GLY A 6 -39.67 -20.23 -34.05
C GLY A 6 -38.79 -18.99 -34.21
N PHE A 7 -37.78 -18.88 -33.36
CA PHE A 7 -36.78 -17.82 -33.42
C PHE A 7 -35.94 -17.95 -34.70
N THR A 8 -35.82 -16.87 -35.47
CA THR A 8 -35.06 -16.89 -36.73
C THR A 8 -33.57 -16.65 -36.48
N VAL A 9 -32.71 -17.20 -37.35
CA VAL A 9 -31.27 -16.95 -37.29
C VAL A 9 -30.94 -15.47 -37.47
N VAL A 10 -31.73 -14.74 -38.27
CA VAL A 10 -31.54 -13.30 -38.50
C VAL A 10 -31.79 -12.51 -37.22
N GLU A 11 -32.82 -12.85 -36.44
CA GLU A 11 -33.07 -12.22 -35.14
C GLU A 11 -31.91 -12.44 -34.16
N LEU A 12 -31.31 -13.64 -34.15
CA LEU A 12 -30.12 -13.92 -33.33
C LEU A 12 -28.92 -13.05 -33.74
N LEU A 13 -28.69 -12.91 -35.04
CA LEU A 13 -27.55 -12.16 -35.58
C LEU A 13 -27.63 -10.67 -35.23
N VAL A 14 -28.80 -10.06 -35.31
CA VAL A 14 -29.00 -8.64 -34.94
C VAL A 14 -28.76 -8.44 -33.44
N VAL A 15 -29.22 -9.37 -32.60
CA VAL A 15 -29.00 -9.30 -31.14
C VAL A 15 -27.51 -9.37 -30.80
N ILE A 16 -26.78 -10.32 -31.39
CA ILE A 16 -25.33 -10.47 -31.18
C ILE A 16 -24.58 -9.21 -31.67
N ALA A 17 -24.98 -8.64 -32.82
CA ALA A 17 -24.38 -7.42 -33.34
C ALA A 17 -24.56 -6.23 -32.39
N ILE A 18 -25.76 -6.03 -31.84
CA ILE A 18 -26.03 -4.96 -30.86
C ILE A 18 -25.22 -5.19 -29.57
N ILE A 19 -25.19 -6.43 -29.04
CA ILE A 19 -24.40 -6.77 -27.85
C ILE A 19 -22.91 -6.48 -28.09
N ALA A 20 -22.37 -6.81 -29.27
CA ALA A 20 -20.97 -6.54 -29.61
C ALA A 20 -20.65 -5.03 -29.63
N ILE A 21 -21.54 -4.21 -30.19
CA ILE A 21 -21.39 -2.75 -30.21
C ILE A 21 -21.38 -2.21 -28.77
N LEU A 22 -22.35 -2.62 -27.95
CA LEU A 22 -22.43 -2.18 -26.54
C LEU A 22 -21.21 -2.65 -25.72
N ALA A 23 -20.79 -3.90 -25.89
CA ALA A 23 -19.65 -4.48 -25.19
C ALA A 23 -18.34 -3.76 -25.53
N SER A 24 -18.13 -3.38 -26.80
CA SER A 24 -16.90 -2.72 -27.23
C SER A 24 -16.65 -1.36 -26.54
N ALA A 25 -17.71 -0.62 -26.22
CA ALA A 25 -17.62 0.64 -25.47
C ALA A 25 -17.63 0.43 -23.94
N ALA A 26 -18.29 -0.62 -23.45
CA ALA A 26 -18.45 -0.88 -22.01
C ALA A 26 -17.18 -1.45 -21.35
N VAL A 27 -16.51 -2.40 -22.01
CA VAL A 27 -15.30 -3.06 -21.48
C VAL A 27 -14.19 -2.07 -21.10
N PRO A 28 -13.77 -1.10 -21.95
CA PRO A 28 -12.70 -0.18 -21.59
C PRO A 28 -13.09 0.77 -20.45
N ARG A 29 -14.36 1.19 -20.39
CA ARG A 29 -14.89 2.03 -19.30
C ARG A 29 -14.86 1.30 -17.96
N PHE A 30 -15.25 0.03 -17.95
CA PHE A 30 -15.21 -0.81 -16.76
C PHE A 30 -13.78 -1.00 -16.24
N ALA A 31 -12.81 -1.23 -17.13
CA ALA A 31 -11.41 -1.35 -16.75
C ALA A 31 -10.84 -0.05 -16.15
N PHE A 32 -11.22 1.12 -16.68
CA PHE A 32 -10.83 2.40 -16.07
C PHE A 32 -11.47 2.60 -14.69
N ALA A 33 -12.78 2.39 -14.56
CA ALA A 33 -13.49 2.57 -13.30
C ALA A 33 -12.97 1.63 -12.20
N ARG A 34 -12.64 0.38 -12.54
CA ARG A 34 -12.04 -0.57 -11.58
C ARG A 34 -10.67 -0.08 -11.09
N ARG A 35 -9.85 0.49 -11.97
CA ARG A 35 -8.54 1.04 -11.59
C ARG A 35 -8.66 2.23 -10.66
N GLU A 36 -9.53 3.17 -10.98
CA GLU A 36 -9.80 4.34 -10.12
C GLU A 36 -10.33 3.91 -8.74
N ALA A 37 -11.18 2.87 -8.70
CA ALA A 37 -11.65 2.28 -7.45
C ALA A 37 -10.51 1.62 -6.65
N ASN A 38 -9.60 0.91 -7.32
CA ASN A 38 -8.42 0.31 -6.66
C ASN A 38 -7.45 1.39 -6.13
N GLU A 39 -7.17 2.44 -6.91
CA GLU A 39 -6.37 3.60 -6.48
C GLU A 39 -7.00 4.28 -5.26
N SER A 40 -8.31 4.54 -5.31
CA SER A 40 -9.05 5.14 -4.19
C SER A 40 -9.01 4.25 -2.94
N ALA A 41 -9.13 2.93 -3.11
CA ALA A 41 -9.02 1.99 -2.01
C ALA A 41 -7.60 1.93 -1.41
N ALA A 42 -6.56 2.09 -2.24
CA ALA A 42 -5.18 2.16 -1.77
C ALA A 42 -4.92 3.44 -0.96
N ILE A 43 -5.39 4.60 -1.44
CA ILE A 43 -5.31 5.86 -0.69
C ILE A 43 -6.06 5.75 0.64
N ALA A 44 -7.30 5.23 0.64
CA ALA A 44 -8.08 5.06 1.87
C ALA A 44 -7.40 4.11 2.86
N THR A 45 -6.78 3.04 2.35
CA THR A 45 -5.98 2.11 3.16
C THR A 45 -4.80 2.82 3.82
N LEU A 46 -4.04 3.62 3.05
CA LEU A 46 -2.90 4.37 3.59
C LEU A 46 -3.35 5.41 4.63
N ARG A 47 -4.50 6.09 4.42
CA ARG A 47 -5.06 7.01 5.43
C ARG A 47 -5.38 6.28 6.73
N ASN A 48 -6.04 5.13 6.63
CA ASN A 48 -6.34 4.31 7.80
C ASN A 48 -5.07 3.79 8.47
N LEU A 49 -4.03 3.46 7.69
CA LEU A 49 -2.73 3.05 8.20
C LEU A 49 -2.08 4.17 9.00
N VAL A 50 -2.04 5.41 8.47
CA VAL A 50 -1.53 6.59 9.18
C VAL A 50 -2.25 6.76 10.53
N THR A 51 -3.59 6.72 10.53
CA THR A 51 -4.37 6.84 11.77
C THR A 51 -4.08 5.71 12.75
N ALA A 52 -3.93 4.47 12.25
CA ALA A 52 -3.60 3.32 13.09
C ALA A 52 -2.21 3.45 13.73
N GLN A 53 -1.21 3.93 12.97
CA GLN A 53 0.14 4.18 13.47
C GLN A 53 0.15 5.25 14.56
N GLN A 54 -0.52 6.39 14.33
CA GLN A 54 -0.62 7.47 15.31
C GLN A 54 -1.34 7.02 16.59
N THR A 55 -2.41 6.24 16.44
CA THR A 55 -3.16 5.69 17.58
C THR A 55 -2.27 4.76 18.41
N LEU A 56 -1.55 3.86 17.75
CA LEU A 56 -0.71 2.87 18.42
C LEU A 56 0.49 3.52 19.12
N GLN A 57 1.13 4.48 18.47
CA GLN A 57 2.19 5.31 19.03
C GLN A 57 1.69 6.04 20.29
N THR A 58 0.53 6.70 20.22
CA THR A 58 -0.05 7.40 21.38
C THR A 58 -0.40 6.45 22.53
N MET A 59 -0.75 5.20 22.22
CA MET A 59 -1.05 4.18 23.23
C MET A 59 0.21 3.58 23.87
N GLY A 60 1.40 3.80 23.32
CA GLY A 60 2.66 3.25 23.85
C GLY A 60 2.69 1.73 23.84
N VAL A 61 2.03 1.07 22.87
CA VAL A 61 1.94 -0.40 22.86
C VAL A 61 3.25 -1.04 22.41
N VAL A 62 3.95 -0.40 21.47
CA VAL A 62 5.31 -0.78 21.08
C VAL A 62 6.23 0.22 21.77
N ASP A 63 7.08 -0.32 22.63
CA ASP A 63 8.07 0.41 23.43
C ASP A 63 9.20 -0.60 23.72
N VAL A 64 10.18 -0.64 22.82
CA VAL A 64 11.24 -1.66 22.77
C VAL A 64 12.33 -1.35 23.78
N ASP A 65 12.66 -0.08 23.98
CA ASP A 65 13.71 0.37 24.90
C ASP A 65 13.21 0.76 26.31
N ARG A 66 11.89 0.85 26.50
CA ARG A 66 11.21 1.08 27.79
C ARG A 66 11.43 2.46 28.37
N ASP A 67 11.48 3.46 27.51
CA ASP A 67 11.59 4.85 27.93
C ASP A 67 10.22 5.49 28.22
N GLY A 68 9.13 4.85 27.77
CA GLY A 68 7.74 5.28 27.96
C GLY A 68 7.16 6.08 26.80
N GLU A 69 7.91 6.29 25.72
CA GLU A 69 7.41 6.79 24.45
C GLU A 69 7.00 5.63 23.52
N GLY A 70 5.99 5.87 22.69
CA GLY A 70 5.47 4.83 21.81
C GLY A 70 6.12 4.86 20.44
N GLU A 71 6.45 3.69 19.92
CA GLU A 71 7.03 3.51 18.59
C GLU A 71 5.97 3.17 17.53
N HIS A 72 6.28 3.48 16.28
CA HIS A 72 5.56 2.96 15.13
C HIS A 72 5.86 1.48 14.88
N ALA A 73 4.94 0.78 14.20
CA ALA A 73 5.00 -0.68 14.05
C ALA A 73 4.87 -1.17 12.62
N PHE A 74 5.20 -2.44 12.38
CA PHE A 74 4.99 -3.09 11.07
C PHE A 74 3.54 -3.51 10.84
N LEU A 75 3.20 -3.79 9.58
CA LEU A 75 1.85 -4.19 9.20
C LEU A 75 1.36 -5.43 9.97
N ALA A 76 2.20 -6.45 10.12
CA ALA A 76 1.80 -7.64 10.85
C ALA A 76 1.55 -7.40 12.34
N GLU A 77 2.31 -6.48 12.95
CA GLU A 77 2.22 -6.13 14.37
C GLU A 77 0.94 -5.32 14.63
N ILE A 78 0.69 -4.26 13.85
CA ILE A 78 -0.53 -3.44 13.97
C ILE A 78 -1.80 -4.20 13.59
N ALA A 79 -1.68 -5.23 12.73
CA ALA A 79 -2.78 -6.13 12.38
C ALA A 79 -3.01 -7.24 13.42
N GLY A 80 -2.17 -7.34 14.46
CA GLY A 80 -2.26 -8.35 15.51
C GLY A 80 -2.00 -9.78 15.02
N SER A 81 -1.23 -9.93 13.94
CA SER A 81 -0.88 -11.23 13.33
C SER A 81 0.54 -11.70 13.70
N ALA A 82 1.40 -10.76 14.09
CA ALA A 82 2.72 -11.03 14.66
C ALA A 82 2.82 -10.39 16.05
N PRO A 83 3.63 -10.96 16.96
CA PRO A 83 3.92 -10.34 18.25
C PRO A 83 4.49 -8.94 18.04
N VAL A 84 4.15 -8.02 18.93
CA VAL A 84 4.81 -6.72 19.01
C VAL A 84 6.30 -6.96 19.24
N ARG A 85 7.14 -6.29 18.44
CA ARG A 85 8.60 -6.34 18.56
C ARG A 85 9.07 -6.17 20.00
N GLY A 86 10.07 -6.94 20.40
CA GLY A 86 10.57 -6.92 21.79
C GLY A 86 9.67 -7.64 22.79
N THR A 87 8.51 -8.16 22.37
CA THR A 87 7.56 -8.88 23.23
C THR A 87 7.19 -10.25 22.65
N THR A 88 6.32 -10.99 23.35
CA THR A 88 5.74 -12.26 22.88
C THR A 88 4.23 -12.17 22.63
N THR A 89 3.65 -10.98 22.83
CA THR A 89 2.21 -10.76 22.78
C THR A 89 1.80 -10.09 21.49
N VAL A 90 0.69 -10.52 20.92
CA VAL A 90 0.05 -9.86 19.78
C VAL A 90 -0.90 -8.76 20.26
N LEU A 91 -1.16 -7.80 19.39
CA LEU A 91 -2.08 -6.70 19.67
C LEU A 91 -3.55 -7.17 19.66
N GLU A 92 -4.24 -7.09 20.81
CA GLU A 92 -5.66 -7.40 20.95
C GLU A 92 -6.42 -6.29 21.72
N PRO A 93 -7.44 -5.65 21.10
CA PRO A 93 -7.84 -5.75 19.70
C PRO A 93 -6.80 -5.13 18.75
N PRO A 94 -6.72 -5.57 17.48
CA PRO A 94 -5.78 -5.00 16.53
C PRO A 94 -6.16 -3.55 16.19
N SER A 95 -5.16 -2.66 16.08
CA SER A 95 -5.35 -1.25 15.67
C SER A 95 -5.56 -1.11 14.17
N PHE A 96 -5.30 -2.16 13.38
CA PHE A 96 -5.52 -2.18 11.94
C PHE A 96 -6.26 -3.45 11.48
N SER A 97 -6.72 -3.45 10.23
CA SER A 97 -7.46 -4.59 9.68
C SER A 97 -6.58 -5.84 9.63
N ARG A 98 -7.03 -6.94 10.26
CA ARG A 98 -6.35 -8.26 10.26
C ARG A 98 -6.01 -8.78 8.86
N ALA A 99 -6.70 -8.32 7.82
CA ALA A 99 -6.38 -8.67 6.43
C ALA A 99 -4.96 -8.27 6.03
N PHE A 100 -4.40 -7.22 6.64
CA PHE A 100 -3.01 -6.80 6.42
C PHE A 100 -1.99 -7.59 7.24
N GLY A 101 -2.43 -8.55 8.05
CA GLY A 101 -1.55 -9.48 8.74
C GLY A 101 -1.10 -10.68 7.89
N ALA A 102 -1.72 -10.88 6.72
CA ALA A 102 -1.31 -11.90 5.77
C ALA A 102 -0.10 -11.43 4.94
N ILE A 103 1.07 -11.37 5.60
CA ILE A 103 2.31 -10.88 5.00
C ILE A 103 2.98 -11.95 4.16
N GLN A 104 3.39 -11.57 2.95
CA GLN A 104 4.21 -12.37 2.05
C GLN A 104 5.31 -11.50 1.47
N LEU A 105 6.56 -11.97 1.58
CA LEU A 105 7.75 -11.24 1.11
C LEU A 105 7.80 -9.79 1.67
N SER A 106 7.44 -9.65 2.95
CA SER A 106 7.43 -8.39 3.71
C SER A 106 6.36 -7.39 3.29
N ARG A 107 5.27 -7.89 2.68
CA ARG A 107 4.22 -7.06 2.09
C ARG A 107 2.83 -7.63 2.34
N ALA A 108 1.85 -6.74 2.39
CA ALA A 108 0.43 -7.10 2.36
C ALA A 108 -0.16 -6.82 0.98
N SER A 109 -1.11 -7.64 0.53
CA SER A 109 -1.83 -7.43 -0.74
C SER A 109 -3.30 -7.10 -0.50
N ARG A 110 -3.80 -6.04 -1.13
CA ARG A 110 -5.23 -5.69 -1.10
C ARG A 110 -5.64 -4.90 -2.33
N SER A 111 -6.79 -5.23 -2.90
CA SER A 111 -7.39 -4.48 -4.03
C SER A 111 -6.43 -4.29 -5.22
N SER A 112 -5.63 -5.32 -5.54
CA SER A 112 -4.62 -5.29 -6.62
C SER A 112 -3.44 -4.34 -6.37
N TYR A 113 -3.26 -3.89 -5.12
CA TYR A 113 -2.11 -3.14 -4.64
C TYR A 113 -1.34 -3.95 -3.60
N LEU A 114 -0.02 -3.78 -3.61
CA LEU A 114 0.89 -4.26 -2.56
C LEU A 114 1.23 -3.09 -1.65
N PHE A 115 1.36 -3.39 -0.36
CA PHE A 115 1.68 -2.43 0.69
C PHE A 115 2.91 -2.90 1.45
N GLN A 116 3.81 -1.97 1.75
CA GLN A 116 4.99 -2.23 2.54
C GLN A 116 5.26 -1.06 3.48
N VAL A 117 5.53 -1.38 4.74
CA VAL A 117 5.95 -0.43 5.77
C VAL A 117 7.44 -0.58 6.02
N PHE A 118 8.12 0.55 6.21
CA PHE A 118 9.50 0.64 6.65
C PHE A 118 9.57 1.44 7.95
N LEU A 119 10.39 0.97 8.88
CA LEU A 119 10.79 1.68 10.09
C LEU A 119 12.29 2.00 10.03
N PRO A 120 12.76 3.05 10.72
CA PRO A 120 14.14 3.49 10.64
C PRO A 120 15.10 2.55 11.39
N ALA A 121 16.28 2.32 10.82
CA ALA A 121 17.46 1.88 11.55
C ALA A 121 18.26 3.11 12.04
N MET A 122 19.23 2.87 12.92
CA MET A 122 20.05 3.91 13.56
C MET A 122 20.78 4.83 12.56
N ASP A 123 21.08 4.31 11.37
CA ASP A 123 21.73 5.09 10.31
C ASP A 123 20.75 5.66 9.26
N GLY A 124 19.46 5.68 9.58
CA GLY A 124 18.40 6.22 8.74
C GLY A 124 17.96 5.30 7.60
N ARG A 125 18.52 4.09 7.46
CA ARG A 125 18.05 3.10 6.49
C ARG A 125 16.66 2.59 6.86
N GLY A 126 15.79 2.40 5.86
CA GLY A 126 14.49 1.79 6.08
C GLY A 126 14.55 0.27 6.18
N VAL A 127 14.02 -0.26 7.28
CA VAL A 127 13.92 -1.69 7.57
C VAL A 127 12.49 -2.13 7.34
N ALA A 128 12.32 -3.13 6.47
CA ALA A 128 11.04 -3.80 6.29
C ALA A 128 10.82 -4.90 7.34
N GLU A 129 9.56 -5.27 7.53
CA GLU A 129 9.20 -6.49 8.27
C GLU A 129 9.80 -7.73 7.60
N ASP A 130 9.88 -8.82 8.34
CA ASP A 130 10.38 -10.08 7.80
C ASP A 130 9.39 -10.68 6.77
N PRO A 131 9.85 -11.61 5.90
CA PRO A 131 9.05 -12.09 4.79
C PRO A 131 7.67 -12.67 5.15
N ASN A 132 7.50 -13.13 6.40
CA ASN A 132 6.27 -13.72 6.92
C ASN A 132 5.58 -12.85 8.00
N GLY A 133 5.96 -11.57 8.10
CA GLY A 133 5.41 -10.60 9.05
C GLY A 133 6.22 -10.43 10.34
N GLY A 134 6.10 -9.24 10.92
CA GLY A 134 6.75 -8.85 12.17
C GLY A 134 8.25 -8.68 12.00
N LYS A 135 9.00 -8.72 13.11
CA LYS A 135 10.46 -8.80 13.03
C LYS A 135 11.07 -9.64 14.14
N ALA A 136 11.93 -10.56 13.73
CA ALA A 136 12.68 -11.39 14.66
C ALA A 136 13.75 -10.60 15.44
N LEU A 137 14.44 -9.66 14.79
CA LEU A 137 15.50 -8.85 15.41
C LEU A 137 14.98 -7.45 15.70
N ALA A 138 14.51 -7.22 16.94
CA ALA A 138 13.99 -5.92 17.37
C ALA A 138 15.03 -4.79 17.16
N SER A 139 16.30 -5.05 17.50
CA SER A 139 17.45 -4.14 17.34
C SER A 139 17.78 -3.75 15.90
N ALA A 140 17.10 -4.32 14.90
CA ALA A 140 17.25 -3.86 13.52
C ALA A 140 16.57 -2.51 13.30
N VAL A 141 15.57 -2.17 14.12
CA VAL A 141 14.92 -0.85 14.14
C VAL A 141 15.49 -0.08 15.32
N ASP A 142 15.67 1.21 15.12
CA ASP A 142 16.11 2.15 16.13
C ASP A 142 14.88 2.69 16.87
N PRO A 143 14.75 2.43 18.19
CA PRO A 143 13.59 2.84 18.99
C PRO A 143 13.34 4.36 18.93
N ASP A 144 14.37 5.15 19.24
CA ASP A 144 14.31 6.62 19.28
C ASP A 144 13.82 7.20 17.93
N LEU A 145 14.34 6.68 16.80
CA LEU A 145 13.90 7.14 15.49
C LEU A 145 12.50 6.62 15.13
N ALA A 146 12.11 5.43 15.60
CA ALA A 146 10.82 4.82 15.29
C ALA A 146 9.64 5.47 16.03
N GLU A 147 9.90 6.27 17.05
CA GLU A 147 8.91 7.19 17.64
C GLU A 147 8.46 8.26 16.65
N ILE A 148 9.35 8.73 15.78
CA ILE A 148 9.08 9.89 14.92
C ILE A 148 8.85 9.46 13.47
N PHE A 149 9.68 8.55 12.96
CA PHE A 149 9.77 8.29 11.54
C PHE A 149 9.23 6.91 11.19
N TRP A 150 8.42 6.88 10.14
CA TRP A 150 8.04 5.67 9.43
C TRP A 150 7.62 6.06 8.03
N CYS A 151 7.63 5.11 7.11
CA CYS A 151 7.00 5.32 5.82
C CYS A 151 6.34 4.06 5.29
N ALA A 152 5.37 4.26 4.40
CA ALA A 152 4.71 3.19 3.70
C ALA A 152 4.55 3.53 2.23
N TYR A 153 4.67 2.49 1.41
CA TYR A 153 4.43 2.56 -0.02
C TYR A 153 3.27 1.65 -0.40
N ALA A 154 2.49 2.08 -1.38
CA ALA A 154 1.51 1.24 -2.04
C ALA A 154 1.71 1.30 -3.55
N TRP A 155 1.88 0.15 -4.20
CA TRP A 155 2.09 0.07 -5.66
C TRP A 155 1.29 -1.08 -6.28
N PRO A 156 1.09 -1.08 -7.61
CA PRO A 156 0.30 -2.11 -8.28
C PRO A 156 0.89 -3.51 -8.13
N ALA A 157 0.06 -4.49 -7.77
CA ALA A 157 0.45 -5.89 -7.68
C ALA A 157 0.68 -6.55 -9.04
N ASN A 158 0.03 -6.04 -10.09
CA ASN A 158 0.21 -6.50 -11.45
C ASN A 158 0.18 -5.30 -12.40
N ARG A 159 0.85 -5.43 -13.53
CA ARG A 159 0.86 -4.42 -14.58
C ARG A 159 -0.46 -4.45 -15.37
N GLU A 160 -1.40 -3.57 -15.04
CA GLU A 160 -2.58 -3.35 -15.87
C GLU A 160 -2.27 -2.38 -17.03
N PRO A 161 -3.01 -2.41 -18.15
CA PRO A 161 -2.79 -1.49 -19.27
C PRO A 161 -3.08 -0.02 -18.90
N GLY A 162 -2.04 0.74 -18.56
CA GLY A 162 -2.08 2.18 -18.26
C GLY A 162 -1.24 2.54 -17.02
N ASN A 163 -0.92 3.82 -16.85
CA ASN A 163 -0.04 4.30 -15.77
C ASN A 163 -0.77 4.24 -14.43
N MET A 164 -0.70 3.09 -13.75
CA MET A 164 -1.22 2.95 -12.39
C MET A 164 -0.31 3.68 -11.42
N LYS A 165 -0.89 4.51 -10.56
CA LYS A 165 -0.12 5.33 -9.64
C LYS A 165 0.48 4.51 -8.51
N VAL A 166 1.57 5.05 -7.98
CA VAL A 166 2.22 4.58 -6.76
C VAL A 166 2.05 5.63 -5.68
N PHE A 167 1.81 5.17 -4.46
CA PHE A 167 1.49 6.03 -3.34
C PHE A 167 2.53 5.90 -2.24
N PHE A 168 2.70 6.98 -1.51
CA PHE A 168 3.60 7.09 -0.37
C PHE A 168 2.86 7.78 0.77
N ALA A 169 3.09 7.30 1.98
CA ALA A 169 2.61 7.92 3.23
C ALA A 169 3.71 7.86 4.28
N ASN A 170 3.73 8.81 5.19
CA ASN A 170 4.66 8.87 6.31
C ASN A 170 4.00 9.51 7.54
N GLN A 171 4.79 9.83 8.57
CA GLN A 171 4.33 10.41 9.82
C GLN A 171 3.62 11.76 9.70
N THR A 172 3.80 12.50 8.60
CA THR A 172 3.10 13.80 8.41
C THR A 172 1.61 13.61 8.14
N GLY A 173 1.21 12.40 7.74
CA GLY A 173 -0.16 12.04 7.37
C GLY A 173 -0.58 12.51 5.98
N GLU A 174 0.30 13.21 5.26
CA GLU A 174 0.09 13.50 3.84
C GLU A 174 0.34 12.24 3.00
N ILE A 175 -0.50 12.04 1.99
CA ILE A 175 -0.31 10.96 1.01
C ILE A 175 0.17 11.58 -0.29
N LEU A 176 1.29 11.08 -0.79
CA LEU A 176 1.83 11.43 -2.09
C LEU A 176 1.49 10.36 -3.12
N ALA A 177 1.38 10.78 -4.37
CA ALA A 177 1.18 9.94 -5.53
C ALA A 177 2.21 10.28 -6.61
N ALA A 178 2.74 9.24 -7.24
CA ALA A 178 3.60 9.29 -8.42
C ALA A 178 2.91 8.60 -9.60
N GLY A 179 3.20 9.07 -10.82
CA GLY A 179 2.64 8.52 -12.06
C GLY A 179 3.18 7.14 -12.42
N ASN A 180 4.34 6.75 -11.85
CA ASN A 180 4.98 5.46 -12.07
C ASN A 180 5.44 5.24 -13.53
N GLU A 181 5.96 6.30 -14.15
CA GLU A 181 6.32 6.33 -15.58
C GLU A 181 7.78 5.92 -15.83
N ILE A 182 8.64 6.24 -14.87
CA ILE A 182 10.10 6.07 -14.89
C ILE A 182 10.48 4.80 -14.14
N ALA A 183 10.11 4.72 -12.86
CA ALA A 183 10.50 3.63 -11.97
C ALA A 183 9.75 2.32 -12.26
N ARG A 184 8.51 2.45 -12.77
CA ARG A 184 7.68 1.33 -13.26
C ARG A 184 7.54 0.21 -12.22
N TYR A 185 7.22 0.60 -10.99
CA TYR A 185 6.94 -0.33 -9.91
C TYR A 185 5.73 -1.20 -10.25
N ASP A 186 5.92 -2.50 -10.28
CA ASP A 186 4.88 -3.49 -10.46
C ASP A 186 5.28 -4.83 -9.83
N GLY A 187 4.30 -5.46 -9.16
CA GLY A 187 4.45 -6.78 -8.56
C GLY A 187 5.56 -6.86 -7.51
N ASP A 188 6.20 -8.03 -7.46
CA ASP A 188 7.09 -8.38 -6.36
C ASP A 188 8.56 -7.94 -6.58
N GLU A 189 8.98 -7.74 -7.82
CA GLU A 189 10.38 -7.46 -8.17
C GLU A 189 10.68 -5.96 -8.28
N LEU A 190 9.81 -5.22 -8.96
CA LEU A 190 9.94 -3.78 -9.16
C LEU A 190 9.17 -3.05 -8.05
N ARG A 191 9.82 -2.90 -6.90
CA ARG A 191 9.23 -2.26 -5.70
C ARG A 191 9.92 -0.95 -5.34
N PRO A 192 9.20 0.00 -4.73
CA PRO A 192 9.82 1.19 -4.15
C PRO A 192 10.83 0.82 -3.07
N ARG A 193 12.01 1.44 -3.10
CA ARG A 193 12.92 1.45 -1.96
C ARG A 193 12.35 2.40 -0.89
N TYR A 194 12.76 2.22 0.36
CA TYR A 194 12.31 3.04 1.48
C TYR A 194 12.52 4.56 1.26
N ASP A 195 13.54 4.96 0.49
CA ASP A 195 13.92 6.35 0.19
C ASP A 195 13.37 6.85 -1.16
N ALA A 196 12.54 6.08 -1.87
CA ALA A 196 12.08 6.43 -3.23
C ALA A 196 11.39 7.80 -3.30
N ALA A 197 10.52 8.11 -2.33
CA ALA A 197 9.78 9.37 -2.24
C ALA A 197 10.51 10.47 -1.44
N PHE A 198 11.80 10.32 -1.15
CA PHE A 198 12.58 11.30 -0.39
C PHE A 198 13.50 12.13 -1.30
N LEU A 199 13.85 13.33 -0.83
CA LEU A 199 14.83 14.21 -1.48
C LEU A 199 16.27 13.77 -1.19
N ASP A 200 16.51 13.30 0.03
CA ASP A 200 17.82 12.85 0.50
C ASP A 200 18.09 11.40 0.09
N SER A 201 19.35 11.08 -0.22
CA SER A 201 19.74 9.73 -0.61
C SER A 201 19.92 8.81 0.60
N GLU A 202 19.43 7.57 0.47
CA GLU A 202 19.69 6.45 1.38
C GLU A 202 19.12 6.56 2.79
N SER A 203 18.29 7.57 3.05
CA SER A 203 17.73 7.87 4.35
C SER A 203 16.23 8.11 4.28
N MET A 204 15.48 7.57 5.25
CA MET A 204 14.04 7.84 5.43
C MET A 204 13.73 8.87 6.51
N ILE A 205 14.76 9.43 7.16
CA ILE A 205 14.60 10.50 8.16
C ILE A 205 14.70 11.91 7.53
N GLY A 206 14.88 11.97 6.21
CA GLY A 206 14.98 13.20 5.43
C GLY A 206 13.63 13.78 5.02
N LEU A 207 13.67 14.79 4.15
CA LEU A 207 12.45 15.43 3.62
C LEU A 207 11.81 14.59 2.52
N ALA A 208 10.49 14.37 2.62
CA ALA A 208 9.70 13.80 1.54
C ALA A 208 9.63 14.76 0.34
N ALA A 209 9.60 14.21 -0.88
CA ALA A 209 9.62 14.94 -2.14
C ALA A 209 8.25 15.55 -2.50
N VAL A 210 7.63 16.28 -1.59
CA VAL A 210 6.31 16.89 -1.79
C VAL A 210 6.35 17.91 -2.93
N ASN A 211 5.63 17.65 -4.01
CA ASN A 211 5.65 18.44 -5.25
C ASN A 211 7.05 18.56 -5.89
N ALA A 212 7.89 17.55 -5.67
CA ALA A 212 9.26 17.51 -6.15
C ALA A 212 9.57 16.16 -6.79
N VAL A 213 10.76 16.06 -7.39
CA VAL A 213 11.29 14.80 -7.92
C VAL A 213 11.91 14.01 -6.76
N GLY A 214 11.42 12.80 -6.53
CA GLY A 214 11.96 11.88 -5.54
C GLY A 214 13.24 11.22 -6.01
N ARG A 215 13.84 10.42 -5.13
CA ARG A 215 15.10 9.74 -5.44
C ARG A 215 14.98 8.76 -6.61
N ASP A 216 13.80 8.19 -6.78
CA ASP A 216 13.46 7.29 -7.89
C ASP A 216 13.28 8.00 -9.24
N GLY A 217 13.36 9.33 -9.26
CA GLY A 217 13.15 10.15 -10.45
C GLY A 217 11.68 10.43 -10.75
N GLU A 218 10.75 9.85 -10.00
CA GLU A 218 9.32 10.15 -10.14
C GLU A 218 9.00 11.52 -9.54
N THR A 219 7.98 12.18 -10.09
CA THR A 219 7.44 13.40 -9.48
C THR A 219 6.34 13.04 -8.49
N TRP A 220 6.58 13.30 -7.21
CA TRP A 220 5.64 13.01 -6.13
C TRP A 220 4.76 14.23 -5.85
N ARG A 221 3.43 14.05 -5.86
CA ARG A 221 2.45 15.11 -5.65
C ARG A 221 1.39 14.67 -4.65
N LEU A 222 0.72 15.61 -3.98
CA LEU A 222 -0.36 15.27 -3.06
C LEU A 222 -1.46 14.45 -3.78
N ALA A 223 -1.78 13.29 -3.22
CA ALA A 223 -2.86 12.43 -3.68
C ALA A 223 -4.21 13.09 -3.34
N ARG A 224 -4.97 13.47 -4.38
CA ARG A 224 -6.32 14.01 -4.24
C ARG A 224 -7.34 12.89 -4.18
#